data_AF-A0A0F9IHJ1-F1
#
_entry.id   AF-A0A0F9IHJ1-F1
#
_cell.length_a   1.000
_cell.length_b   1.000
_cell.length_c   1.000
_cell.angle_alpha   90.00
_cell.angle_beta   90.00
_cell.angle_gamma   90.00
#
_symmetry.space_group_name_H-M   'P 1'
#
loop_
_entity.id
_entity.type
_entity.pdbx_description
1 polymer ?
#
loop_
_entity_poly.entity_id
_entity_poly.type
_entity_poly.pdbx_seq_one_letter_code
_entity_poly.pdbx_strand_id
1 'polypeptide(L)'
;MKRKKIIKKTKQQRGAGCEKYELAITNYALGEEMGMTKEELYEHLATCKKCQADMKEWSSAIGILRAEVHDATPASKTKRAELLASIKGHPVPSPEVPPTWNTVGKAAGEMWKCLGENGPTVLTNLPQVCAMDFWLAASTYGWLLKEQKLHVDHRKSPPVVQLTLEEQNRYFEETGQIEKMQ
;
A
#
# COMPACT_ATOMS: atom_id res chain seq x y z
N MET A 1 13.66 15.81 42.85
CA MET A 1 12.41 15.52 42.10
C MET A 1 12.49 14.12 41.51
N LYS A 2 11.77 13.14 42.09
CA LYS A 2 11.84 11.71 41.71
C LYS A 2 10.67 11.35 40.78
N ARG A 3 10.91 11.16 39.48
CA ARG A 3 9.93 10.59 38.53
C ARG A 3 10.02 9.06 38.55
N LYS A 4 9.24 8.42 39.43
CA LYS A 4 8.95 6.98 39.33
C LYS A 4 7.98 6.78 38.16
N LYS A 5 8.47 6.30 37.02
CA LYS A 5 7.64 5.89 35.89
C LYS A 5 6.78 4.71 36.32
N ILE A 6 5.49 4.93 36.23
CA ILE A 6 4.41 3.96 36.38
C ILE A 6 4.52 2.99 35.21
N ILE A 7 5.25 1.89 35.37
CA ILE A 7 5.05 0.69 34.53
C ILE A 7 3.82 -0.01 35.11
N LYS A 8 2.64 0.50 34.79
CA LYS A 8 1.39 -0.23 34.98
C LYS A 8 1.44 -1.37 33.99
N LYS A 9 1.85 -2.54 34.49
CA LYS A 9 1.66 -3.84 33.86
C LYS A 9 0.26 -3.87 33.27
N THR A 10 0.17 -3.94 31.95
CA THR A 10 -0.98 -4.46 31.22
C THR A 10 -1.06 -5.96 31.57
N LYS A 11 -1.39 -6.29 32.82
CA LYS A 11 -2.04 -7.56 33.17
C LYS A 11 -3.47 -7.42 32.66
N GLN A 12 -3.59 -7.39 31.34
CA GLN A 12 -4.83 -7.62 30.64
C GLN A 12 -5.33 -8.96 31.18
N GLN A 13 -6.53 -8.94 31.74
CA GLN A 13 -7.17 -10.08 32.38
C GLN A 13 -6.97 -11.30 31.49
N ARG A 14 -6.06 -12.21 31.89
CA ARG A 14 -6.12 -13.60 31.42
C ARG A 14 -7.44 -14.09 31.99
N GLY A 15 -8.50 -14.03 31.20
CA GLY A 15 -9.80 -14.59 31.58
C GLY A 15 -9.52 -16.03 31.98
N ALA A 16 -9.68 -16.32 33.27
CA ALA A 16 -9.56 -17.69 33.78
C ALA A 16 -10.58 -18.52 32.99
N GLY A 17 -10.10 -19.42 32.12
CA GLY A 17 -10.94 -20.25 31.25
C GLY A 17 -10.62 -20.25 29.75
N CYS A 18 -9.70 -19.41 29.25
CA CYS A 18 -9.37 -19.37 27.81
C CYS A 18 -8.24 -20.32 27.36
N GLU A 19 -7.49 -20.91 28.28
CA GLU A 19 -6.26 -21.68 27.96
C GLU A 19 -6.53 -22.87 27.02
N LYS A 20 -7.64 -23.60 27.22
CA LYS A 20 -8.03 -24.69 26.32
C LYS A 20 -8.35 -24.21 24.90
N TYR A 21 -8.83 -22.97 24.75
CA TYR A 21 -9.16 -22.38 23.46
C TYR A 21 -7.92 -21.81 22.76
N GLU A 22 -6.93 -21.31 23.50
CA GLU A 22 -5.64 -20.88 22.93
C GLU A 22 -4.92 -22.05 22.23
N LEU A 23 -4.91 -23.22 22.87
CA LEU A 23 -4.36 -24.44 22.27
C LEU A 23 -5.21 -24.92 21.09
N ALA A 24 -6.55 -24.91 21.21
CA ALA A 24 -7.44 -25.30 20.12
C ALA A 24 -7.31 -24.39 18.89
N ILE A 25 -7.15 -23.07 19.06
CA ILE A 25 -6.90 -22.11 17.98
C ILE A 25 -5.59 -22.45 17.26
N THR A 26 -4.54 -22.77 18.01
CA THR A 26 -3.24 -23.14 17.45
C THR A 26 -3.34 -24.43 16.62
N ASN A 27 -3.95 -25.48 17.18
CA ASN A 27 -4.12 -26.75 16.47
C ASN A 27 -5.03 -26.58 15.24
N TYR A 28 -6.12 -25.82 15.37
CA TYR A 28 -7.01 -25.48 14.26
C TYR A 28 -6.26 -24.77 13.12
N ALA A 29 -5.42 -23.79 13.47
CA ALA A 29 -4.60 -23.03 12.54
C ALA A 29 -3.61 -23.92 11.79
N LEU A 30 -2.98 -24.86 12.50
CA LEU A 30 -2.01 -25.79 11.93
C LEU A 30 -2.67 -26.96 11.18
N GLY A 31 -3.98 -27.15 11.32
CA GLY A 31 -4.70 -28.29 10.76
C GLY A 31 -4.49 -29.60 11.54
N GLU A 32 -4.08 -29.50 12.80
CA GLU A 32 -3.88 -30.62 13.71
C GLU A 32 -5.18 -31.01 14.42
N GLU A 33 -5.19 -32.19 15.02
CA GLU A 33 -6.33 -32.65 15.81
C GLU A 33 -6.54 -31.74 17.04
N MET A 34 -7.78 -31.28 17.22
CA MET A 34 -8.16 -30.46 18.36
C MET A 34 -8.74 -31.34 19.46
N GLY A 35 -8.44 -31.02 20.73
CA GLY A 35 -9.10 -31.66 21.89
C GLY A 35 -10.56 -31.24 22.11
N MET A 36 -11.19 -30.55 21.14
CA MET A 36 -12.58 -30.09 21.17
C MET A 36 -13.15 -30.02 19.75
N THR A 37 -14.48 -29.89 19.64
CA THR A 37 -15.14 -29.75 18.34
C THR A 37 -14.97 -28.35 17.75
N LYS A 38 -15.15 -28.22 16.44
CA LYS A 38 -15.10 -26.91 15.76
C LYS A 38 -16.24 -26.01 16.26
N GLU A 39 -17.39 -26.60 16.52
CA GLU A 39 -18.59 -25.94 17.01
C GLU A 39 -18.33 -25.31 18.39
N GLU A 40 -17.73 -26.06 19.32
CA GLU A 40 -17.37 -25.55 20.66
C GLU A 40 -16.36 -24.38 20.57
N LEU A 41 -15.37 -24.49 19.68
CA LEU A 41 -14.41 -23.42 19.45
C LEU A 41 -15.09 -22.15 18.90
N TYR A 42 -15.98 -22.30 17.91
CA TYR A 42 -16.67 -21.16 17.30
C TYR A 42 -17.68 -20.49 18.24
N GLU A 43 -18.39 -21.24 19.08
CA GLU A 43 -19.25 -20.69 20.12
C GLU A 43 -18.47 -19.81 21.10
N HIS A 44 -17.27 -20.24 21.50
CA HIS A 44 -16.38 -19.42 22.33
C HIS A 44 -15.87 -18.19 21.57
N LEU A 45 -15.42 -18.37 20.32
CA LEU A 45 -14.96 -17.26 19.49
C LEU A 45 -16.06 -16.22 19.26
N ALA A 46 -17.34 -16.59 19.24
CA ALA A 46 -18.44 -15.62 19.12
C ALA A 46 -18.51 -14.64 20.30
N THR A 47 -18.07 -15.04 21.49
CA THR A 47 -18.22 -14.27 22.74
C THR A 47 -16.89 -13.69 23.25
N CYS A 48 -15.75 -14.28 22.90
CA CYS A 48 -14.44 -13.91 23.44
C CYS A 48 -13.60 -13.08 22.46
N LYS A 49 -13.57 -11.75 22.64
CA LYS A 49 -12.77 -10.82 21.81
C LYS A 49 -11.26 -11.11 21.81
N LYS A 50 -10.72 -11.69 22.90
CA LYS A 50 -9.29 -12.03 22.98
C LYS A 50 -8.97 -13.19 22.04
N CYS A 51 -9.69 -14.30 22.16
CA CYS A 51 -9.53 -15.47 21.30
C CYS A 51 -9.83 -15.14 19.82
N GLN A 52 -10.74 -14.20 19.53
CA GLN A 52 -10.92 -13.66 18.18
C GLN A 52 -9.67 -12.97 17.64
N ALA A 53 -9.00 -12.16 18.47
CA ALA A 53 -7.76 -11.50 18.08
C ALA A 53 -6.63 -12.51 17.85
N ASP A 54 -6.48 -13.49 18.76
CA ASP A 54 -5.48 -14.56 18.63
C ASP A 54 -5.71 -15.38 17.34
N MET A 55 -6.96 -15.73 17.03
CA MET A 55 -7.31 -16.43 15.78
C MET A 55 -6.99 -15.60 14.52
N LYS A 56 -7.15 -14.28 14.57
CA LYS A 56 -6.79 -13.37 13.47
C LYS A 56 -5.27 -13.23 13.30
N GLU A 57 -4.52 -13.27 14.39
CA GLU A 57 -3.06 -13.29 14.34
C GLU A 57 -2.57 -14.59 13.70
N TRP A 58 -3.13 -15.73 14.11
CA TRP A 58 -2.85 -17.03 13.50
C TRP A 58 -3.19 -17.08 12.01
N SER A 59 -4.32 -16.52 11.56
CA SER A 59 -4.63 -16.50 10.11
C SER A 59 -3.59 -15.72 9.29
N SER A 60 -3.01 -14.67 9.88
CA SER A 60 -1.90 -13.92 9.28
C SER A 60 -0.61 -14.73 9.26
N ALA A 61 -0.28 -15.41 10.36
CA ALA A 61 0.90 -16.26 10.48
C ALA A 61 0.85 -17.48 9.52
N ILE A 62 -0.30 -18.16 9.42
CA ILE A 62 -0.52 -19.24 8.45
C ILE A 62 -0.33 -18.72 7.02
N GLY A 63 -0.80 -17.50 6.73
CA GLY A 63 -0.60 -16.88 5.43
C GLY A 63 0.88 -16.78 5.04
N ILE A 64 1.72 -16.33 5.98
CA ILE A 64 3.18 -16.26 5.81
C ILE A 64 3.77 -17.66 5.64
N LEU A 65 3.44 -18.61 6.51
CA LEU A 65 3.97 -19.98 6.43
C LEU A 65 3.58 -20.68 5.12
N ARG A 66 2.33 -20.51 4.66
CA ARG A 66 1.88 -21.04 3.37
C ARG A 66 2.63 -20.39 2.21
N ALA A 67 2.89 -19.09 2.27
CA ALA A 67 3.68 -18.41 1.25
C ALA A 67 5.13 -18.95 1.22
N GLU A 68 5.75 -19.16 2.37
CA GLU A 68 7.10 -19.74 2.47
C GLU A 68 7.15 -21.17 1.91
N VAL A 69 6.19 -22.03 2.29
CA VAL A 69 6.08 -23.40 1.76
C VAL A 69 5.84 -23.39 0.25
N HIS A 70 4.94 -22.53 -0.23
CA HIS A 70 4.66 -22.37 -1.66
C HIS A 70 5.91 -21.91 -2.42
N ASP A 71 6.65 -20.92 -1.90
CA ASP A 71 7.89 -20.41 -2.47
C ASP A 71 9.04 -21.44 -2.43
N ALA A 72 9.02 -22.36 -1.48
CA ALA A 72 10.01 -23.43 -1.39
C ALA A 72 9.83 -24.51 -2.49
N THR A 73 8.63 -24.65 -3.07
CA THR A 73 8.34 -25.66 -4.09
C THR A 73 9.17 -25.47 -5.37
N PRO A 74 9.54 -26.56 -6.08
CA PRO A 74 10.24 -26.45 -7.36
C PRO A 74 9.46 -25.64 -8.40
N ALA A 75 8.14 -25.82 -8.49
CA ALA A 75 7.29 -25.12 -9.46
C ALA A 75 7.30 -23.60 -9.26
N SER A 76 7.18 -23.12 -8.01
CA SER A 76 7.25 -21.70 -7.70
C SER A 76 8.62 -21.10 -7.97
N LYS A 77 9.69 -21.84 -7.68
CA LYS A 77 11.07 -21.43 -8.00
C LYS A 77 11.27 -21.28 -9.51
N THR A 78 10.79 -22.23 -10.31
CA THR A 78 10.83 -22.17 -11.77
C THR A 78 10.06 -20.95 -12.28
N LYS A 79 8.81 -20.77 -11.84
CA LYS A 79 7.99 -19.61 -12.25
C LYS A 79 8.63 -18.27 -11.85
N ARG A 80 9.22 -18.19 -10.65
CA ARG A 80 9.98 -17.00 -10.21
C ARG A 80 11.18 -16.76 -11.12
N ALA A 81 11.93 -17.80 -11.47
CA ALA A 81 13.08 -17.70 -12.36
C ALA A 81 12.67 -17.25 -13.78
N GLU A 82 11.56 -17.77 -14.31
CA GLU A 82 10.98 -17.36 -15.59
C GLU A 82 10.57 -15.87 -15.58
N LEU A 83 9.88 -15.42 -14.53
CA LEU A 83 9.51 -14.01 -14.37
C LEU A 83 10.74 -13.11 -14.27
N LEU A 84 11.76 -13.51 -13.50
CA LEU A 84 13.01 -12.77 -13.41
C LEU A 84 13.76 -12.74 -14.74
N ALA A 85 13.76 -13.83 -15.51
CA ALA A 85 14.36 -13.88 -16.84
C ALA A 85 13.62 -12.95 -17.82
N SER A 86 12.29 -12.95 -17.78
CA SER A 86 11.45 -12.04 -18.56
C SER A 86 11.75 -10.58 -18.24
N ILE A 87 11.84 -10.21 -16.95
CA ILE A 87 12.19 -8.84 -16.53
C ILE A 87 13.60 -8.46 -17.01
N LYS A 88 14.58 -9.36 -16.88
CA LYS A 88 15.97 -9.11 -17.35
C LYS A 88 16.06 -8.91 -18.86
N GLY A 89 15.17 -9.55 -19.64
CA GLY A 89 15.10 -9.40 -21.10
C GLY A 89 14.55 -8.05 -21.56
N HIS A 90 13.94 -7.28 -20.65
CA HIS A 90 13.44 -5.94 -20.91
C HIS A 90 14.27 -4.93 -20.11
N PRO A 91 15.46 -4.53 -20.59
CA PRO A 91 16.22 -3.48 -19.95
C PRO A 91 15.35 -2.22 -19.92
N VAL A 92 14.92 -1.81 -18.73
CA VAL A 92 14.30 -0.51 -18.55
C VAL A 92 15.39 0.50 -18.88
N PRO A 93 15.24 1.32 -19.93
CA PRO A 93 16.30 2.23 -20.36
C PRO A 93 16.55 3.22 -19.24
N SER A 94 17.58 3.03 -18.41
CA SER A 94 17.93 3.98 -17.36
C SER A 94 18.59 5.19 -17.99
N PRO A 95 18.26 6.43 -17.58
CA PRO A 95 19.00 7.59 -18.05
C PRO A 95 20.45 7.46 -17.58
N GLU A 96 21.41 7.85 -18.42
CA GLU A 96 22.84 7.85 -18.06
C GLU A 96 23.12 8.78 -16.87
N VAL A 97 22.32 9.84 -16.73
CA VAL A 97 22.37 10.79 -15.63
C VAL A 97 20.96 11.04 -15.09
N PRO A 98 20.68 10.76 -13.81
CA PRO A 98 19.39 11.06 -13.23
C PRO A 98 19.15 12.58 -13.19
N PRO A 99 17.90 13.05 -13.33
CA PRO A 99 17.60 14.47 -13.28
C PRO A 99 17.97 15.05 -11.90
N THR A 100 18.57 16.24 -11.90
CA THR A 100 18.89 16.93 -10.63
C THR A 100 17.62 17.43 -9.94
N TRP A 101 17.66 17.63 -8.62
CA TRP A 101 16.52 18.14 -7.86
C TRP A 101 16.00 19.50 -8.37
N ASN A 102 16.89 20.37 -8.84
CA ASN A 102 16.50 21.65 -9.44
C ASN A 102 15.72 21.44 -10.74
N THR A 103 16.14 20.49 -11.57
CA THR A 103 15.44 20.12 -12.81
C THR A 103 14.05 19.55 -12.51
N VAL A 104 13.96 18.66 -11.52
CA VAL A 104 12.68 18.05 -11.09
C VAL A 104 11.73 19.12 -10.53
N GLY A 105 12.23 20.04 -9.69
CA GLY A 105 11.41 21.11 -9.14
C GLY A 105 10.83 22.05 -10.20
N LYS A 106 11.63 22.41 -11.22
CA LYS A 106 11.13 23.20 -12.36
C LYS A 106 10.07 22.43 -13.16
N ALA A 107 10.37 21.18 -13.50
CA ALA A 107 9.44 20.31 -14.22
C ALA A 107 8.14 20.07 -13.43
N ALA A 108 8.18 20.07 -12.09
CA ALA A 108 6.99 19.96 -11.24
C ALA A 108 6.04 21.13 -11.42
N GLY A 109 6.55 22.35 -11.56
CA GLY A 109 5.73 23.51 -11.90
C GLY A 109 5.08 23.38 -13.29
N GLU A 110 5.81 22.85 -14.27
CA GLU A 110 5.30 22.64 -15.64
C GLU A 110 4.22 21.54 -15.68
N MET A 111 4.44 20.41 -15.00
CA MET A 111 3.46 19.32 -14.88
C MET A 111 2.22 19.76 -14.12
N TRP A 112 2.38 20.59 -13.08
CA TRP A 112 1.26 21.14 -12.32
C TRP A 112 0.35 22.01 -13.20
N LYS A 113 0.93 22.91 -14.02
CA LYS A 113 0.17 23.72 -14.99
C LYS A 113 -0.52 22.85 -16.03
N CYS A 114 0.23 21.89 -16.61
CA CYS A 114 -0.28 20.92 -17.57
C CYS A 114 -1.53 20.18 -17.05
N LEU A 115 -1.49 19.69 -15.80
CA LEU A 115 -2.64 19.03 -15.17
C LEU A 115 -3.78 20.00 -14.83
N GLY A 116 -3.47 21.24 -14.45
CA GLY A 116 -4.48 22.28 -14.24
C GLY A 116 -5.25 22.62 -15.52
N GLU A 117 -4.57 22.65 -16.66
CA GLU A 117 -5.14 22.91 -18.00
C GLU A 117 -5.95 21.73 -18.55
N ASN A 118 -5.38 20.51 -18.49
CA ASN A 118 -5.96 19.32 -19.12
C ASN A 118 -6.95 18.59 -18.20
N GLY A 119 -6.88 18.84 -16.89
CA GLY A 119 -7.67 18.14 -15.89
C GLY A 119 -7.23 16.67 -15.71
N PRO A 120 -8.18 15.77 -15.37
CA PRO A 120 -7.86 14.38 -15.05
C PRO A 120 -7.23 13.65 -16.24
N THR A 121 -6.00 13.19 -16.04
CA THR A 121 -5.16 12.59 -17.09
C THR A 121 -4.80 11.15 -16.75
N VAL A 122 -4.74 10.27 -17.75
CA VAL A 122 -4.29 8.88 -17.55
C VAL A 122 -2.80 8.88 -17.17
N LEU A 123 -2.43 8.15 -16.10
CA LEU A 123 -1.06 8.16 -15.55
C LEU A 123 0.00 7.75 -16.58
N THR A 124 -0.28 6.77 -17.44
CA THR A 124 0.65 6.34 -18.50
C THR A 124 0.85 7.38 -19.60
N ASN A 125 -0.09 8.34 -19.71
CA ASN A 125 -0.07 9.36 -20.76
C ASN A 125 0.57 10.67 -20.30
N LEU A 126 0.86 10.82 -18.99
CA LEU A 126 1.48 12.02 -18.42
C LEU A 126 2.71 12.51 -19.19
N PRO A 127 3.69 11.65 -19.55
CA PRO A 127 4.87 12.12 -20.28
C PRO A 127 4.51 12.77 -21.63
N GLN A 128 3.53 12.23 -22.35
CA GLN A 128 3.12 12.78 -23.64
C GLN A 128 2.30 14.06 -23.46
N VAL A 129 1.34 14.07 -22.53
CA VAL A 129 0.46 15.22 -22.28
C VAL A 129 1.25 16.44 -21.81
N CYS A 130 2.25 16.24 -20.96
CA CYS A 130 3.09 17.34 -20.47
C CYS A 130 4.39 17.53 -21.27
N ALA A 131 4.55 16.84 -22.40
CA ALA A 131 5.73 16.92 -23.28
C ALA A 131 7.07 16.74 -22.54
N MET A 132 7.14 15.72 -21.68
CA MET A 132 8.31 15.39 -20.85
C MET A 132 8.88 14.02 -21.21
N ASP A 133 10.20 13.87 -21.02
CA ASP A 133 10.83 12.55 -20.99
C ASP A 133 10.19 11.67 -19.90
N PHE A 134 10.12 10.37 -20.15
CA PHE A 134 9.50 9.40 -19.23
C PHE A 134 10.08 9.46 -17.81
N TRP A 135 11.40 9.52 -17.66
CA TRP A 135 12.07 9.54 -16.35
C TRP A 135 11.89 10.87 -15.63
N LEU A 136 11.93 11.97 -16.39
CA LEU A 136 11.65 13.28 -15.83
C LEU A 136 10.19 13.36 -15.37
N ALA A 137 9.24 12.89 -16.16
CA ALA A 137 7.83 12.83 -15.80
C ALA A 137 7.60 11.95 -14.56
N ALA A 138 8.22 10.77 -14.48
CA ALA A 138 8.10 9.88 -13.32
C ALA A 138 8.66 10.52 -12.04
N SER A 139 9.83 11.17 -12.12
CA SER A 139 10.46 11.87 -10.99
C SER A 139 9.62 13.07 -10.53
N THR A 140 9.07 13.80 -11.50
CA THR A 140 8.21 14.98 -11.29
C THR A 140 6.89 14.61 -10.65
N TYR A 141 6.24 13.55 -11.15
CA TYR A 141 5.06 12.95 -10.56
C TYR A 141 5.30 12.54 -9.10
N GLY A 142 6.41 11.86 -8.83
CA GLY A 142 6.81 11.49 -7.47
C GLY A 142 7.02 12.70 -6.55
N TRP A 143 7.58 13.78 -7.08
CA TRP A 143 7.75 15.05 -6.36
C TRP A 143 6.41 15.68 -5.99
N LEU A 144 5.49 15.81 -6.93
CA LEU A 144 4.16 16.39 -6.69
C LEU A 144 3.31 15.53 -5.73
N LEU A 145 3.43 14.20 -5.79
CA LEU A 145 2.82 13.31 -4.80
C LEU A 145 3.37 13.52 -3.39
N LYS A 146 4.69 13.66 -3.25
CA LYS A 146 5.33 13.95 -1.96
C LYS A 146 4.80 15.25 -1.35
N GLU A 147 4.53 16.25 -2.19
CA GLU A 147 3.93 17.53 -1.79
C GLU A 147 2.40 17.48 -1.64
N GLN A 148 1.77 16.32 -1.83
CA GLN A 148 0.31 16.12 -1.74
C GLN A 148 -0.50 16.97 -2.73
N LYS A 149 0.10 17.34 -3.86
CA LYS A 149 -0.56 18.17 -4.88
C LYS A 149 -1.42 17.39 -5.87
N LEU A 150 -1.29 16.06 -5.85
CA LEU A 150 -1.96 15.16 -6.78
C LEU A 150 -2.91 14.20 -6.05
N HIS A 151 -4.01 13.89 -6.72
CA HIS A 151 -4.89 12.77 -6.39
C HIS A 151 -4.78 11.70 -7.48
N VAL A 152 -4.64 10.42 -7.08
CA VAL A 152 -4.55 9.29 -7.99
C VAL A 152 -5.74 8.36 -7.75
N ASP A 153 -6.60 8.21 -8.75
CA ASP A 153 -7.75 7.31 -8.69
C ASP A 153 -7.37 5.92 -9.23
N HIS A 154 -7.03 5.02 -8.32
CA HIS A 154 -6.71 3.62 -8.62
C HIS A 154 -7.93 2.75 -8.90
N ARG A 155 -9.16 3.26 -8.75
CA ARG A 155 -10.38 2.51 -9.11
C ARG A 155 -10.57 2.46 -10.63
N LYS A 156 -9.92 3.36 -11.37
CA LYS A 156 -9.88 3.37 -12.84
C LYS A 156 -8.70 2.53 -13.34
N SER A 157 -8.90 1.85 -14.47
CA SER A 157 -7.86 1.08 -15.16
C SER A 157 -7.78 1.55 -16.62
N PRO A 158 -6.70 2.24 -17.04
CA PRO A 158 -5.52 2.62 -16.24
C PRO A 158 -5.82 3.71 -15.18
N PRO A 159 -4.96 3.87 -14.14
CA PRO A 159 -5.12 4.90 -13.12
C PRO A 159 -5.14 6.31 -13.71
N VAL A 160 -5.94 7.19 -13.10
CA VAL A 160 -6.07 8.60 -13.50
C VAL A 160 -5.47 9.49 -12.41
N VAL A 161 -4.71 10.49 -12.83
CA VAL A 161 -4.09 11.50 -11.98
C VAL A 161 -4.68 12.87 -12.28
N GLN A 162 -4.92 13.64 -11.23
CA GLN A 162 -5.44 15.00 -11.30
C GLN A 162 -4.87 15.83 -10.16
N LEU A 163 -4.95 17.16 -10.25
CA LEU A 163 -4.67 18.03 -9.09
C LEU A 163 -5.67 17.74 -7.97
N THR A 164 -5.27 17.97 -6.72
CA THR A 164 -6.24 18.04 -5.62
C THR A 164 -7.18 19.23 -5.82
N LEU A 165 -8.34 19.23 -5.16
CA LEU A 165 -9.29 20.34 -5.28
C LEU A 165 -8.67 21.69 -4.91
N GLU A 166 -7.87 21.71 -3.83
CA GLU A 166 -7.14 22.91 -3.39
C GLU A 166 -6.18 23.43 -4.47
N GLU A 167 -5.39 22.53 -5.06
CA GLU A 167 -4.41 22.89 -6.09
C GLU A 167 -5.07 23.30 -7.41
N GLN A 168 -6.19 22.67 -7.76
CA GLN A 168 -6.98 23.05 -8.93
C GLN A 168 -7.58 24.46 -8.77
N ASN A 169 -8.08 24.79 -7.58
CA ASN A 169 -8.57 26.14 -7.28
C ASN A 169 -7.43 27.17 -7.36
N ARG A 170 -6.26 26.86 -6.77
CA ARG A 170 -5.08 27.73 -6.85
C ARG A 170 -4.64 27.95 -8.31
N TYR A 171 -4.69 26.92 -9.13
CA TYR A 171 -4.42 27.04 -10.56
C TYR A 171 -5.39 28.01 -11.26
N PHE A 172 -6.70 27.92 -10.98
CA PHE A 172 -7.69 28.84 -11.56
C PHE A 172 -7.54 30.28 -11.05
N GLU A 173 -7.18 30.46 -9.78
CA GLU A 173 -6.85 31.78 -9.22
C GLU A 173 -5.63 32.40 -9.91
N GLU A 174 -4.54 31.64 -10.07
CA GLU A 174 -3.30 32.11 -10.71
C GLU A 174 -3.49 32.43 -12.20
N THR A 175 -4.40 31.73 -12.89
CA THR A 175 -4.66 31.90 -14.33
C THR A 175 -5.86 32.79 -14.66
N GLY A 176 -6.60 33.27 -13.66
CA GLY A 176 -7.79 34.09 -13.84
C GLY A 176 -8.99 33.34 -14.47
N GLN A 177 -9.04 32.01 -14.37
CA GLN A 177 -10.08 31.15 -14.97
C GLN A 177 -11.22 30.80 -14.01
N ILE A 178 -11.54 31.68 -13.05
CA ILE A 178 -12.51 31.41 -11.96
C ILE A 178 -13.90 31.01 -12.49
N GLU A 179 -14.27 31.43 -13.69
CA GLU A 179 -15.60 31.17 -14.28
C GLU A 179 -15.86 29.70 -14.66
N LYS A 180 -14.84 28.83 -14.72
CA LYS A 180 -15.00 27.41 -15.14
C LYS A 180 -15.38 26.46 -13.99
N MET A 181 -15.61 26.96 -12.78
CA MET A 181 -15.92 26.14 -11.60
C MET A 181 -17.42 25.95 -11.32
N GLN A 182 -18.31 26.55 -12.13
CA GLN A 182 -19.76 26.36 -12.06
C GLN A 182 -20.22 25.21 -12.96
#